data_AF-A0A7X6I7H9-F1
#
_entry.id   AF-A0A7X6I7H9-F1
#
_cell.length_a   1.000
_cell.length_b   1.000
_cell.length_c   1.000
_cell.angle_alpha   90.00
_cell.angle_beta   90.00
_cell.angle_gamma   90.00
#
_symmetry.space_group_name_H-M   'P 1'
#
loop_
_entity.id
_entity.type
_entity.pdbx_description
1 polymer ?
#
loop_
_entity_poly.entity_id
_entity_poly.type
_entity_poly.pdbx_seq_one_letter_code
_entity_poly.pdbx_strand_id
1 'polypeptide(L)'
;MNELLTSPLLLLPVFAVVVAVLHTLIQRIRRRRRQRRERGGQLIHELKAYSAWVESLRGEPPPTGEAEELTPAQALRDARTIAQAHFPQLAQSMLRLLRADSELMRHLWEQKLLRLSEPGAWVSYERDPEYRALRDAQEDLIDAIIARCQALTGDRGPRWHNTRLDPEFFTSMGVTSSPSR
;
A
#
# COMPACT_ATOMS: atom_id res chain seq x y z
N MET A 1 50.48 43.68 -7.33
CA MET A 1 49.30 43.87 -6.45
C MET A 1 48.37 42.64 -6.40
N ASN A 2 48.88 41.40 -6.56
CA ASN A 2 48.05 40.17 -6.54
C ASN A 2 48.34 39.21 -5.37
N GLU A 3 49.27 39.53 -4.47
CA GLU A 3 49.74 38.57 -3.45
C GLU A 3 48.89 38.53 -2.17
N LEU A 4 47.94 39.46 -2.00
CA LEU A 4 47.06 39.47 -0.82
C LEU A 4 45.87 38.51 -0.92
N LEU A 5 45.59 37.94 -2.11
CA LEU A 5 44.45 37.04 -2.34
C LEU A 5 44.73 35.57 -1.98
N THR A 6 45.98 35.19 -1.75
CA THR A 6 46.40 33.81 -1.45
C THR A 6 46.93 33.65 -0.02
N SER A 7 46.38 34.41 0.93
CA SER A 7 46.70 34.18 2.34
C SER A 7 46.02 32.88 2.80
N PRO A 8 46.77 31.84 3.23
CA PRO A 8 46.21 30.54 3.62
C PRO A 8 45.22 30.64 4.80
N LEU A 9 45.29 31.73 5.56
CA LEU A 9 44.34 32.06 6.63
C LEU A 9 42.92 32.37 6.13
N LEU A 10 42.73 32.86 4.90
CA LEU A 10 41.41 33.12 4.32
C LEU A 10 40.79 31.87 3.68
N LEU A 11 41.60 30.84 3.38
CA LEU A 11 41.10 29.58 2.81
C LEU A 11 40.37 28.73 3.85
N LEU A 12 40.78 28.78 5.12
CA LEU A 12 40.16 28.05 6.23
C LEU A 12 38.67 28.38 6.45
N PRO A 13 38.24 29.65 6.56
CA PRO A 13 36.82 29.97 6.74
C PRO A 13 35.98 29.62 5.50
N VAL A 14 36.53 29.83 4.29
CA VAL A 14 35.84 29.44 3.04
C VAL A 14 35.63 27.93 2.99
N PHE A 15 36.65 27.14 3.32
CA PHE A 15 36.55 25.69 3.40
C PHE A 15 35.51 25.25 4.44
N ALA A 16 35.53 25.84 5.63
CA ALA A 16 34.54 25.54 6.68
C ALA A 16 33.10 25.83 6.23
N VAL A 17 32.87 26.95 5.54
CA VAL A 17 31.56 27.29 4.97
C VAL A 17 31.13 26.28 3.91
N VAL A 18 32.03 25.91 2.99
CA VAL A 18 31.73 24.90 1.96
C VAL A 18 31.36 23.56 2.60
N VAL A 19 32.10 23.10 3.61
CA VAL A 19 31.80 21.87 4.34
C VAL A 19 30.46 21.95 5.06
N ALA A 20 30.14 23.07 5.72
CA ALA A 20 28.86 23.26 6.39
C ALA A 20 27.68 23.24 5.39
N VAL A 21 27.82 23.89 4.24
CA VAL A 21 26.82 23.86 3.16
C VAL A 21 26.67 22.44 2.61
N LEU A 22 27.76 21.72 2.35
CA LEU A 22 27.70 20.33 1.88
C LEU A 22 26.99 19.42 2.90
N HIS A 23 27.31 19.57 4.17
CA HIS A 23 26.74 18.78 5.26
C HIS A 23 25.22 19.02 5.38
N THR A 24 24.78 20.28 5.36
CA THR A 24 23.34 20.62 5.40
C THR A 24 22.58 20.09 4.19
N LEU A 25 23.17 20.17 2.99
CA LEU A 25 22.59 19.59 1.77
C LEU A 25 22.45 18.06 1.88
N ILE A 26 23.50 17.37 2.33
CA ILE A 26 23.49 15.92 2.53
C ILE A 26 22.42 15.53 3.55
N GLN A 27 22.34 16.22 4.68
CA GLN A 27 21.31 15.97 5.69
C GLN A 27 19.90 16.20 5.15
N ARG A 28 19.68 17.27 4.38
CA ARG A 28 18.38 17.57 3.76
C ARG A 28 17.97 16.49 2.76
N ILE A 29 18.90 16.01 1.94
CA ILE A 29 18.66 14.91 0.99
C ILE A 29 18.35 13.63 1.74
N ARG A 30 19.12 13.29 2.79
CA ARG A 30 18.87 12.10 3.63
C ARG A 30 17.49 12.15 4.30
N ARG A 31 17.12 13.30 4.86
CA ARG A 31 15.80 13.49 5.49
C ARG A 31 14.66 13.33 4.50
N ARG A 32 14.77 13.92 3.30
CA ARG A 32 13.78 13.75 2.23
C ARG A 32 13.65 12.29 1.78
N ARG A 33 14.78 11.59 1.61
CA ARG A 33 14.77 10.16 1.25
C ARG A 33 14.11 9.31 2.33
N ARG A 34 14.43 9.57 3.60
CA ARG A 34 13.83 8.88 4.74
C ARG A 34 12.31 9.10 4.79
N GLN A 35 11.86 10.35 4.70
CA GLN A 35 10.43 10.68 4.65
C GLN A 35 9.72 9.98 3.49
N ARG A 36 10.33 9.98 2.29
CA ARG A 36 9.74 9.30 1.13
C ARG A 36 9.61 7.79 1.35
N ARG A 37 10.60 7.16 2.00
CA ARG A 37 10.54 5.74 2.38
C ARG A 37 9.46 5.45 3.41
N GLU A 38 9.36 6.27 4.45
CA GLU A 38 8.30 6.16 5.47
C GLU A 38 6.90 6.25 4.83
N ARG A 39 6.68 7.21 3.93
CA ARG A 39 5.41 7.33 3.19
C ARG A 39 5.16 6.16 2.24
N GLY A 40 6.21 5.62 1.63
CA GLY A 40 6.09 4.43 0.79
C GLY A 40 5.72 3.20 1.61
N GLY A 41 6.34 3.01 2.77
CA GLY A 41 5.97 1.95 3.71
C GLY A 41 4.51 2.05 4.17
N GLN A 42 4.06 3.27 4.51
CA GLN A 42 2.64 3.52 4.84
C GLN A 42 1.71 3.16 3.68
N LEU A 43 2.01 3.60 2.46
CA LEU A 43 1.20 3.23 1.28
C LEU A 43 1.10 1.71 1.09
N ILE A 44 2.23 1.00 1.20
CA ILE A 44 2.27 -0.46 1.06
C ILE A 44 1.45 -1.12 2.18
N HIS A 45 1.55 -0.62 3.41
CA HIS A 45 0.76 -1.13 4.54
C HIS A 45 -0.74 -0.97 4.29
N GLU A 46 -1.21 0.20 3.88
CA GLU A 46 -2.62 0.45 3.59
C GLU A 46 -3.15 -0.44 2.45
N LEU A 47 -2.35 -0.66 1.40
CA LEU A 47 -2.72 -1.54 0.31
C LEU A 47 -2.86 -3.01 0.75
N LYS A 48 -1.98 -3.47 1.65
CA LYS A 48 -2.09 -4.82 2.23
C LYS A 48 -3.28 -4.95 3.17
N ALA A 49 -3.51 -3.94 4.02
CA ALA A 49 -4.68 -3.90 4.90
C ALA A 49 -5.99 -3.96 4.08
N TYR A 50 -6.05 -3.20 2.99
CA TYR A 50 -7.15 -3.28 2.03
C TYR A 50 -7.30 -4.66 1.40
N SER A 51 -6.22 -5.29 0.91
CA SER A 51 -6.26 -6.64 0.34
C SER A 51 -6.78 -7.68 1.34
N ALA A 52 -6.32 -7.63 2.59
CA ALA A 52 -6.79 -8.54 3.65
C ALA A 52 -8.26 -8.33 3.99
N TRP A 53 -8.75 -7.08 3.95
CA TRP A 53 -10.17 -6.82 4.12
C TRP A 53 -11.02 -7.44 3.01
N VAL A 54 -10.63 -7.29 1.75
CA VAL A 54 -11.36 -7.88 0.63
C VAL A 54 -11.48 -9.40 0.82
N GLU A 55 -10.46 -10.04 1.37
CA GLU A 55 -10.50 -11.46 1.73
C GLU A 55 -11.50 -11.75 2.87
N SER A 56 -11.56 -10.89 3.90
CA SER A 56 -12.53 -11.02 5.00
C SER A 56 -13.99 -10.91 4.54
N LEU A 57 -14.27 -10.18 3.45
CA LEU A 57 -15.62 -10.09 2.89
C LEU A 57 -16.16 -11.41 2.33
N ARG A 58 -15.27 -12.38 2.06
CA ARG A 58 -15.64 -13.72 1.62
C ARG A 58 -16.23 -14.56 2.77
N GLY A 59 -15.89 -14.21 4.01
CA GLY A 59 -16.28 -14.96 5.20
C GLY A 59 -17.78 -14.94 5.47
N GLU A 60 -18.24 -15.94 6.21
CA GLU A 60 -19.60 -15.98 6.75
C GLU A 60 -19.84 -14.76 7.65
N PRO A 61 -21.04 -14.14 7.66
CA PRO A 61 -21.30 -13.00 8.52
C PRO A 61 -20.94 -13.35 9.96
N PRO A 62 -20.13 -12.52 10.66
CA PRO A 62 -19.73 -12.81 12.03
C PRO A 62 -20.99 -12.98 12.89
N PRO A 63 -21.01 -13.99 13.79
CA PRO A 63 -22.21 -14.37 14.54
C PRO A 63 -22.69 -13.32 15.57
N THR A 64 -21.99 -12.20 15.71
CA THR A 64 -22.28 -11.16 16.71
C THR A 64 -22.28 -9.78 16.06
N GLY A 65 -23.38 -9.05 16.22
CA GLY A 65 -23.68 -7.75 15.61
C GLY A 65 -22.83 -6.56 16.07
N GLU A 66 -21.59 -6.79 16.48
CA GLU A 66 -20.59 -5.75 16.74
C GLU A 66 -19.76 -5.51 15.47
N ALA A 67 -20.44 -5.14 14.38
CA ALA A 67 -19.80 -4.67 13.15
C ALA A 67 -19.42 -3.18 13.28
N GLU A 68 -18.85 -2.79 14.43
CA GLU A 68 -18.54 -1.39 14.73
C GLU A 68 -17.18 -1.01 14.11
N GLU A 69 -17.29 -0.46 12.90
CA GLU A 69 -16.75 0.84 12.53
C GLU A 69 -15.26 1.05 12.19
N LEU A 70 -14.42 0.02 12.07
CA LEU A 70 -13.16 0.23 11.33
C LEU A 70 -13.38 -0.06 9.84
N THR A 71 -14.03 0.89 9.17
CA THR A 71 -14.40 0.85 7.74
C THR A 71 -13.19 0.54 6.85
N PRO A 72 -13.08 -0.64 6.25
CA PRO A 72 -11.87 -0.97 5.50
C PRO A 72 -11.82 -0.34 4.09
N ALA A 73 -12.93 0.29 3.68
CA ALA A 73 -12.94 1.32 2.64
C ALA A 73 -12.00 2.51 2.98
N GLN A 74 -11.68 2.70 4.26
CA GLN A 74 -10.74 3.70 4.74
C GLN A 74 -9.31 3.36 4.32
N ALA A 75 -8.89 2.09 4.34
CA ALA A 75 -7.54 1.70 3.92
C ALA A 75 -7.26 2.06 2.46
N LEU A 76 -8.21 1.79 1.54
CA LEU A 76 -8.07 2.19 0.13
C LEU A 76 -8.09 3.71 -0.04
N ARG A 77 -8.90 4.42 0.77
CA ARG A 77 -8.95 5.89 0.79
C ARG A 77 -7.63 6.50 1.28
N ASP A 78 -7.03 5.93 2.30
CA ASP A 78 -5.76 6.37 2.88
C ASP A 78 -4.60 6.07 1.94
N ALA A 79 -4.58 4.87 1.34
CA ALA A 79 -3.66 4.53 0.26
C ALA A 79 -3.74 5.55 -0.90
N ARG A 80 -4.95 5.89 -1.35
CA ARG A 80 -5.16 6.92 -2.38
C ARG A 80 -4.63 8.29 -1.93
N THR A 81 -4.91 8.70 -0.71
CA THR A 81 -4.49 10.01 -0.17
C THR A 81 -2.97 10.11 -0.11
N ILE A 82 -2.30 9.07 0.41
CA ILE A 82 -0.84 8.99 0.45
C ILE A 82 -0.26 9.00 -0.97
N ALA A 83 -0.82 8.22 -1.88
CA ALA A 83 -0.37 8.15 -3.27
C ALA A 83 -0.49 9.51 -3.97
N GLN A 84 -1.61 10.21 -3.83
CA GLN A 84 -1.80 11.53 -4.43
C GLN A 84 -0.84 12.58 -3.86
N ALA A 85 -0.60 12.59 -2.54
CA ALA A 85 0.25 13.58 -1.89
C ALA A 85 1.75 13.36 -2.13
N HIS A 86 2.20 12.10 -2.20
CA HIS A 86 3.63 11.76 -2.17
C HIS A 86 4.13 11.01 -3.40
N PHE A 87 3.24 10.41 -4.18
CA PHE A 87 3.56 9.56 -5.33
C PHE A 87 2.64 9.82 -6.52
N PRO A 88 2.56 11.06 -7.06
CA PRO A 88 1.66 11.39 -8.16
C PRO A 88 1.90 10.53 -9.42
N GLN A 89 3.10 9.95 -9.57
CA GLN A 89 3.42 9.01 -10.65
C GLN A 89 2.60 7.71 -10.59
N LEU A 90 1.96 7.39 -9.46
CA LEU A 90 1.10 6.22 -9.26
C LEU A 90 -0.38 6.49 -9.57
N ALA A 91 -0.74 7.73 -9.95
CA ALA A 91 -2.14 8.13 -10.12
C ALA A 91 -2.91 7.22 -11.11
N GLN A 92 -2.28 6.86 -12.25
CA GLN A 92 -2.92 5.98 -13.23
C GLN A 92 -3.12 4.56 -12.68
N SER A 93 -2.13 4.00 -11.98
CA SER A 93 -2.25 2.68 -11.37
C SER A 93 -3.32 2.65 -10.28
N MET A 94 -3.39 3.69 -9.45
CA MET A 94 -4.46 3.83 -8.44
C MET A 94 -5.85 3.93 -9.07
N LEU A 95 -6.00 4.63 -10.20
CA LEU A 95 -7.27 4.69 -10.91
C LEU A 95 -7.70 3.33 -11.46
N ARG A 96 -6.75 2.53 -11.97
CA ARG A 96 -7.03 1.15 -12.39
C ARG A 96 -7.44 0.27 -11.21
N LEU A 97 -6.76 0.39 -10.07
CA LEU A 97 -7.12 -0.33 -8.84
C LEU A 97 -8.54 0.01 -8.37
N LEU A 98 -8.90 1.30 -8.34
CA LEU A 98 -10.25 1.75 -7.95
C LEU A 98 -11.34 1.21 -8.90
N ARG A 99 -11.03 1.07 -10.19
CA ARG A 99 -11.96 0.47 -11.14
C ARG A 99 -12.14 -1.03 -10.88
N ALA A 100 -11.03 -1.76 -10.70
CA ALA A 100 -11.08 -3.18 -10.36
C ALA A 100 -11.83 -3.43 -9.03
N ASP A 101 -11.62 -2.58 -8.02
CA ASP A 101 -12.38 -2.58 -6.77
C ASP A 101 -13.88 -2.43 -7.02
N SER A 102 -14.30 -1.46 -7.83
CA SER A 102 -15.72 -1.26 -8.12
C SER A 102 -16.38 -2.46 -8.81
N GLU A 103 -15.65 -3.12 -9.72
CA GLU A 103 -16.11 -4.32 -10.43
C GLU A 103 -16.23 -5.50 -9.45
N LEU A 104 -15.22 -5.68 -8.57
CA LEU A 104 -15.22 -6.71 -7.54
C LEU A 104 -16.33 -6.50 -6.50
N MET A 105 -16.50 -5.27 -6.00
CA MET A 105 -17.54 -4.95 -5.02
C MET A 105 -18.93 -5.18 -5.59
N ARG A 106 -19.16 -4.79 -6.86
CA ARG A 106 -20.42 -5.07 -7.55
C ARG A 106 -20.70 -6.57 -7.59
N HIS A 107 -19.71 -7.38 -7.99
CA HIS A 107 -19.85 -8.84 -8.04
C HIS A 107 -20.19 -9.43 -6.66
N LEU A 108 -19.49 -9.00 -5.61
CA LEU A 108 -19.78 -9.43 -4.23
C LEU A 108 -21.20 -9.06 -3.79
N TRP A 109 -21.68 -7.88 -4.16
CA TRP A 109 -23.05 -7.46 -3.87
C TRP A 109 -24.10 -8.28 -4.62
N GLU A 110 -23.87 -8.57 -5.90
CA GLU A 110 -24.74 -9.43 -6.71
C GLU A 110 -24.83 -10.84 -6.10
N GLN A 111 -23.71 -11.43 -5.71
CA GLN A 111 -23.66 -12.72 -5.01
C GLN A 111 -24.39 -12.69 -3.67
N LYS A 112 -24.25 -11.61 -2.90
CA LYS A 112 -24.97 -11.44 -1.63
C LYS A 112 -26.48 -11.33 -1.85
N LEU A 113 -26.91 -10.62 -2.90
CA LEU A 113 -28.33 -10.51 -3.24
C LEU A 113 -28.91 -11.86 -3.67
N LEU A 114 -28.19 -12.60 -4.53
CA LEU A 114 -28.55 -13.95 -4.94
C LEU A 114 -28.68 -14.90 -3.74
N ARG A 115 -27.77 -14.82 -2.77
CA ARG A 115 -27.84 -15.60 -1.53
C ARG A 115 -29.11 -15.31 -0.74
N LEU A 116 -29.56 -14.06 -0.70
CA LEU A 116 -30.76 -13.65 0.03
C LEU A 116 -32.06 -14.03 -0.71
N SER A 117 -32.07 -13.97 -2.04
CA SER A 117 -33.24 -14.29 -2.86
C SER A 117 -33.40 -15.78 -3.12
N GLU A 118 -32.29 -16.51 -3.35
CA GLU A 118 -32.28 -17.92 -3.78
C GLU A 118 -31.19 -18.72 -3.03
N PRO A 119 -31.44 -19.14 -1.78
CA PRO A 119 -30.44 -19.81 -0.96
C PRO A 119 -29.85 -21.10 -1.59
N GLY A 120 -30.60 -21.76 -2.48
CA GLY A 120 -30.18 -22.99 -3.17
C GLY A 120 -29.34 -22.78 -4.43
N ALA A 121 -29.28 -21.56 -4.98
CA ALA A 121 -28.48 -21.23 -6.17
C ALA A 121 -27.08 -20.68 -5.82
N TRP A 122 -26.77 -20.56 -4.53
CA TRP A 122 -25.53 -19.98 -4.05
C TRP A 122 -24.31 -20.89 -4.31
N VAL A 123 -23.29 -20.33 -4.95
CA VAL A 123 -21.99 -20.98 -5.15
C VAL A 123 -20.99 -20.38 -4.16
N SER A 124 -20.25 -21.23 -3.45
CA SER A 124 -19.15 -20.75 -2.58
C SER A 124 -18.13 -19.95 -3.40
N TYR A 125 -17.68 -18.81 -2.85
CA TYR A 125 -16.72 -17.89 -3.49
C TYR A 125 -15.40 -18.56 -3.92
N GLU A 126 -15.03 -19.71 -3.37
CA GLU A 126 -13.84 -20.46 -3.78
C GLU A 126 -14.00 -21.14 -5.14
N ARG A 127 -15.23 -21.47 -5.50
CA ARG A 127 -15.55 -22.17 -6.75
C ARG A 127 -15.94 -21.21 -7.87
N ASP A 128 -16.26 -19.97 -7.53
CA ASP A 128 -16.59 -18.92 -8.49
C ASP A 128 -15.34 -18.51 -9.31
N PRO A 129 -15.30 -18.82 -10.63
CA PRO A 129 -14.17 -18.45 -11.47
C PRO A 129 -14.11 -16.95 -11.77
N GLU A 130 -15.26 -16.26 -11.79
CA GLU A 130 -15.34 -14.82 -12.07
C GLU A 130 -14.80 -14.02 -10.89
N TYR A 131 -15.21 -14.38 -9.67
CA TYR A 131 -14.63 -13.79 -8.46
C TYR A 131 -13.10 -13.96 -8.44
N ARG A 132 -12.60 -15.17 -8.74
CA ARG A 132 -11.15 -15.43 -8.76
C ARG A 132 -10.42 -14.55 -9.78
N ALA A 133 -10.95 -14.43 -10.99
CA ALA A 133 -10.37 -13.58 -12.02
C ALA A 133 -10.33 -12.10 -11.60
N LEU A 134 -11.41 -11.57 -11.03
CA LEU A 134 -11.47 -10.19 -10.53
C LEU A 134 -10.47 -9.98 -9.37
N ARG A 135 -10.38 -10.94 -8.45
CA ARG A 135 -9.46 -10.89 -7.31
C ARG A 135 -8.00 -10.92 -7.75
N ASP A 136 -7.65 -11.81 -8.67
CA ASP A 136 -6.29 -11.94 -9.18
C ASP A 136 -5.88 -10.65 -9.94
N ALA A 137 -6.78 -10.09 -10.76
CA ALA A 137 -6.53 -8.82 -11.45
C ALA A 137 -6.32 -7.63 -10.47
N GLN A 138 -7.05 -7.61 -9.35
CA GLN A 138 -6.88 -6.62 -8.29
C GLN A 138 -5.53 -6.79 -7.57
N GLU A 139 -5.16 -8.02 -7.18
CA GLU A 139 -3.87 -8.31 -6.55
C GLU A 139 -2.70 -7.91 -7.45
N ASP A 140 -2.76 -8.23 -8.75
CA ASP A 140 -1.74 -7.83 -9.74
C ASP A 140 -1.55 -6.32 -9.80
N LEU A 141 -2.65 -5.55 -9.68
CA LEU A 141 -2.60 -4.09 -9.65
C LEU A 141 -1.97 -3.58 -8.35
N ILE A 142 -2.30 -4.18 -7.20
CA ILE A 142 -1.68 -3.85 -5.92
C ILE A 142 -0.17 -4.15 -5.98
N ASP A 143 0.21 -5.30 -6.52
CA ASP A 143 1.60 -5.73 -6.70
C ASP A 143 2.38 -4.73 -7.56
N ALA A 144 1.79 -4.32 -8.69
CA ALA A 144 2.37 -3.33 -9.57
C ALA A 144 2.55 -1.96 -8.88
N ILE A 145 1.59 -1.54 -8.05
CA ILE A 145 1.68 -0.29 -7.29
C ILE A 145 2.80 -0.38 -6.24
N ILE A 146 2.87 -1.49 -5.49
CA ILE A 146 3.89 -1.73 -4.47
C ILE A 146 5.28 -1.75 -5.10
N ALA A 147 5.47 -2.50 -6.18
CA ALA A 147 6.75 -2.56 -6.90
C ALA A 147 7.17 -1.18 -7.42
N ARG A 148 6.24 -0.42 -7.99
CA ARG A 148 6.52 0.95 -8.46
C ARG A 148 6.82 1.91 -7.31
N CYS A 149 6.13 1.77 -6.18
CA CYS A 149 6.40 2.55 -4.97
C CYS A 149 7.81 2.28 -4.44
N GLN A 150 8.21 1.01 -4.31
CA GLN A 150 9.55 0.60 -3.89
C GLN A 150 10.64 1.15 -4.83
N ALA A 151 10.40 1.11 -6.15
CA ALA A 151 11.30 1.71 -7.13
C ALA A 151 11.44 3.24 -6.94
N LEU A 152 10.34 3.94 -6.63
CA LEU A 152 10.35 5.39 -6.38
C LEU A 152 11.00 5.79 -5.05
N THR A 153 10.92 4.94 -4.02
CA THR A 153 11.56 5.17 -2.72
C THR A 153 13.03 4.72 -2.67
N GLY A 154 13.47 3.99 -3.70
CA GLY A 154 14.79 3.35 -3.72
C GLY A 154 14.93 2.33 -2.58
N ASP A 155 13.81 1.68 -2.26
CA ASP A 155 13.74 0.59 -1.30
C ASP A 155 13.82 -0.74 -2.06
N ARG A 156 14.59 -1.69 -1.53
CA ARG A 156 14.69 -3.06 -2.05
C ARG A 156 14.02 -4.01 -1.06
N GLY A 157 12.92 -3.57 -0.46
CA GLY A 157 12.15 -4.36 0.48
C GLY A 157 11.85 -5.75 -0.07
N PRO A 158 11.57 -6.73 0.80
CA PRO A 158 11.22 -8.08 0.37
C PRO A 158 10.11 -7.99 -0.67
N ARG A 159 10.25 -8.78 -1.74
CA ARG A 159 9.22 -8.90 -2.76
C ARG A 159 7.95 -9.32 -2.03
N TRP A 160 6.90 -8.51 -2.11
CA TRP A 160 5.62 -8.91 -1.56
C TRP A 160 5.15 -10.14 -2.33
N HIS A 161 4.70 -11.15 -1.60
CA HIS A 161 4.03 -12.31 -2.16
C HIS A 161 2.57 -12.18 -1.71
N ASN A 162 1.65 -12.29 -2.66
CA ASN A 162 0.19 -12.16 -2.51
C ASN A 162 -0.32 -12.62 -1.12
N THR A 163 -1.27 -11.87 -0.55
CA THR A 163 -1.87 -12.11 0.77
C THR A 163 -2.38 -13.56 0.94
N ARG A 164 -2.76 -14.26 -0.14
CA ARG A 164 -3.12 -15.69 -0.11
C ARG A 164 -2.01 -16.60 0.43
N LEU A 165 -0.75 -16.18 0.39
CA LEU A 165 0.42 -17.01 0.70
C LEU A 165 1.18 -16.56 1.95
N ASP A 166 0.76 -15.48 2.62
CA ASP A 166 1.50 -14.89 3.75
C ASP A 166 0.70 -15.01 5.07
N PRO A 167 0.72 -16.17 5.74
CA PRO A 167 0.01 -16.39 7.00
C PRO A 167 0.53 -15.50 8.14
N GLU A 168 1.76 -14.99 8.04
CA GLU A 168 2.34 -14.10 9.06
C GLU A 168 1.63 -12.74 9.09
N PHE A 169 1.14 -12.26 7.95
CA PHE A 169 0.41 -10.99 7.88
C PHE A 169 -0.89 -11.03 8.67
N PHE A 170 -1.69 -12.10 8.52
CA PHE A 170 -2.93 -12.29 9.28
C PHE A 170 -2.67 -12.39 10.79
N THR A 171 -1.57 -13.06 11.17
CA THR A 171 -1.12 -13.15 12.56
C THR A 171 -0.79 -11.78 13.14
N SER A 172 -0.15 -10.90 12.35
CA SER A 172 0.19 -9.53 12.78
C SER A 172 -1.02 -8.61 12.90
N MET A 173 -2.11 -8.88 12.17
CA MET A 173 -3.36 -8.11 12.23
C MET A 173 -4.36 -8.65 13.26
N GLY A 174 -4.00 -9.69 14.02
CA GLY A 174 -4.90 -10.29 15.02
C GLY A 174 -6.09 -11.06 14.42
N VAL A 175 -6.04 -11.39 13.11
CA VAL A 175 -7.06 -12.20 12.46
C VAL A 175 -6.71 -13.66 12.69
N THR A 176 -7.29 -14.27 13.71
CA THR A 176 -7.16 -15.72 13.95
C THR A 176 -7.93 -16.46 12.85
N SER A 177 -7.21 -17.01 11.88
CA SER A 177 -7.77 -17.97 10.93
C SER A 177 -8.16 -19.23 11.71
N SER A 178 -9.41 -19.31 12.15
CA SER A 178 -9.95 -20.54 12.72
C SER A 178 -9.99 -21.58 11.60
N PRO A 179 -9.28 -22.72 11.71
CA PRO A 179 -9.29 -23.73 10.67
C PRO A 179 -10.68 -24.35 10.61
N SER A 180 -11.46 -24.00 9.58
CA SER A 180 -12.70 -24.68 9.22
C SER A 180 -12.35 -26.12 8.82
N ARG A 181 -12.79 -27.07 9.65
CA ARG A 181 -12.78 -28.51 9.36
C ARG A 181 -13.93 -28.89 8.43
#